data_AF-A0A6B1DDJ3-F1
#
_entry.id   AF-A0A6B1DDJ3-F1
#
_cell.length_a   1.000
_cell.length_b   1.000
_cell.length_c   1.000
_cell.angle_alpha   90.00
_cell.angle_beta   90.00
_cell.angle_gamma   90.00
#
_symmetry.space_group_name_H-M   'P 1'
#
loop_
_entity.id
_entity.type
_entity.pdbx_description
1 polymer ?
#
loop_
_entity_poly.entity_id
_entity_poly.type
_entity_poly.pdbx_seq_one_letter_code
_entity_poly.pdbx_strand_id
1 'polypeptide(L)'
;MSGTEVVIGATDHYARAELVALGLEDGAPVFLDRRRVQLIDRSLPSAPYHHEALEMDLEAATALINRVRRSVAQHATASISTMLASYCAQTLILPASPYESLPDSLEEVLSSRTLTLAADGMLYREFLAEAGAALGMEIRRYPRRTDPTRLAAEAMGVDVARVNSLIARFGREAGTPWRKDHKLGAAAALSVLGRSIRR
;
A
#
# COMPACT_ATOMS: atom_id res chain seq x y z
N MET A 1 -9.34 28.53 -3.90
CA MET A 1 -9.91 27.18 -3.87
C MET A 1 -9.03 26.34 -2.96
N SER A 2 -9.50 26.01 -1.76
CA SER A 2 -8.82 25.01 -0.92
C SER A 2 -8.82 23.71 -1.71
N GLY A 3 -7.65 23.18 -2.06
CA GLY A 3 -7.57 21.90 -2.77
C GLY A 3 -8.22 20.81 -1.92
N THR A 4 -9.07 19.97 -2.52
CA THR A 4 -9.60 18.77 -1.88
C THR A 4 -8.44 17.86 -1.52
N GLU A 5 -8.22 17.61 -0.23
CA GLU A 5 -7.24 16.63 0.24
C GLU A 5 -7.67 15.24 -0.22
N VAL A 6 -6.77 14.52 -0.89
CA VAL A 6 -6.96 13.17 -1.38
C VAL A 6 -5.87 12.27 -0.84
N VAL A 7 -6.29 11.14 -0.28
CA VAL A 7 -5.41 10.13 0.31
C VAL A 7 -5.65 8.79 -0.37
N ILE A 8 -4.55 8.13 -0.74
CA ILE A 8 -4.58 6.75 -1.23
C ILE A 8 -4.22 5.83 -0.06
N GLY A 9 -5.13 4.93 0.28
CA GLY A 9 -4.84 3.79 1.14
C GLY A 9 -4.44 2.58 0.30
N ALA A 10 -3.29 1.99 0.59
CA ALA A 10 -2.78 0.81 -0.10
C ALA A 10 -2.67 -0.40 0.84
N THR A 11 -3.06 -1.55 0.32
CA THR A 11 -2.81 -2.86 0.95
C THR A 11 -2.19 -3.80 -0.08
N ASP A 12 -1.04 -4.38 0.26
CA ASP A 12 -0.31 -5.29 -0.60
C ASP A 12 -0.59 -6.76 -0.25
N HIS A 13 -0.56 -7.62 -1.27
CA HIS A 13 -0.60 -9.08 -1.14
C HIS A 13 0.20 -9.69 -2.28
N TYR A 14 1.51 -9.88 -2.11
CA TYR A 14 2.43 -10.55 -3.05
C TYR A 14 2.09 -10.37 -4.54
N ALA A 15 2.88 -9.58 -5.27
CA ALA A 15 2.68 -9.28 -6.69
C ALA A 15 1.44 -8.45 -7.04
N ARG A 16 0.58 -8.10 -6.08
CA ARG A 16 -0.56 -7.21 -6.27
C ARG A 16 -0.79 -6.28 -5.08
N ALA A 17 -1.51 -5.20 -5.33
CA ALA A 17 -2.07 -4.36 -4.29
C ALA A 17 -3.50 -3.93 -4.63
N GLU A 18 -4.24 -3.60 -3.58
CA GLU A 18 -5.48 -2.85 -3.68
C GLU A 18 -5.21 -1.41 -3.24
N LEU A 19 -5.58 -0.45 -4.10
CA LEU A 19 -5.48 0.98 -3.86
C LEU A 19 -6.90 1.55 -3.69
N VAL A 20 -7.13 2.38 -2.69
CA VAL A 20 -8.39 3.09 -2.47
C VAL A 20 -8.11 4.58 -2.30
N ALA A 21 -8.65 5.42 -3.18
CA ALA A 21 -8.58 6.87 -3.04
C ALA A 21 -9.84 7.40 -2.36
N LEU A 22 -9.63 8.18 -1.30
CA LEU A 22 -10.66 8.95 -0.63
C LEU A 22 -10.31 10.44 -0.70
N GLY A 23 -11.34 11.29 -0.83
CA GLY A 23 -11.21 12.75 -0.79
C GLY A 23 -11.95 13.36 0.40
N LEU A 24 -11.79 14.67 0.57
CA LEU A 24 -12.64 15.51 1.43
C LEU A 24 -13.45 16.52 0.61
N GLU A 25 -14.77 16.43 0.71
CA GLU A 25 -15.71 17.40 0.14
C GLU A 25 -16.57 17.97 1.27
N ASP A 26 -16.59 19.30 1.42
CA ASP A 26 -17.32 20.00 2.49
C ASP A 26 -17.07 19.43 3.90
N GLY A 27 -15.82 19.01 4.18
CA GLY A 27 -15.42 18.41 5.45
C GLY A 27 -15.86 16.96 5.65
N ALA A 28 -16.48 16.33 4.65
CA ALA A 28 -16.92 14.94 4.68
C ALA A 28 -16.04 14.05 3.79
N PRO A 29 -15.65 12.84 4.26
CA PRO A 29 -14.97 11.86 3.41
C PRO A 29 -15.85 11.39 2.26
N VAL A 30 -15.29 11.36 1.06
CA VAL A 30 -15.92 10.82 -0.15
C VAL A 30 -15.06 9.72 -0.78
N PHE A 31 -15.71 8.72 -1.37
CA PHE A 31 -15.02 7.73 -2.17
C PHE A 31 -14.75 8.28 -3.57
N LEU A 32 -13.53 8.11 -4.06
CA LEU A 32 -13.13 8.56 -5.39
C LEU A 32 -12.90 7.38 -6.33
N ASP A 33 -12.07 6.43 -5.92
CA ASP A 33 -11.71 5.30 -6.77
C ASP A 33 -11.18 4.11 -5.96
N ARG A 34 -11.23 2.93 -6.57
CA ARG A 34 -10.46 1.76 -6.13
C ARG A 34 -9.82 1.07 -7.34
N ARG A 35 -8.57 0.66 -7.18
CA ARG A 35 -7.84 -0.08 -8.22
C ARG A 35 -7.16 -1.29 -7.64
N ARG A 36 -7.36 -2.42 -8.31
CA ARG A 36 -6.52 -3.60 -8.14
C ARG A 36 -5.38 -3.51 -9.13
N VAL A 37 -4.15 -3.49 -8.64
CA VAL A 37 -2.95 -3.31 -9.46
C VAL A 37 -2.04 -4.54 -9.40
N GLN A 38 -1.44 -4.87 -10.54
CA GLN A 38 -0.38 -5.86 -10.65
C GLN A 38 0.96 -5.15 -10.44
N LEU A 39 1.77 -5.65 -9.52
CA LEU A 39 3.01 -5.02 -9.08
C LEU A 39 4.27 -5.68 -9.64
N ILE A 40 4.15 -6.63 -10.54
CA ILE A 40 5.29 -7.32 -11.16
C ILE A 40 4.85 -7.93 -12.48
N ASP A 41 5.78 -8.05 -13.42
CA ASP A 41 5.58 -8.82 -14.64
C ASP A 41 5.19 -10.26 -14.29
N ARG A 42 4.16 -10.79 -14.97
CA ARG A 42 3.62 -12.14 -14.71
C ARG A 42 4.58 -13.27 -15.07
N SER A 43 5.60 -12.99 -15.88
CA SER A 43 6.66 -13.95 -16.21
C SER A 43 7.69 -14.12 -15.09
N LEU A 44 7.68 -13.24 -14.09
CA LEU A 44 8.59 -13.28 -12.97
C LEU A 44 7.95 -13.91 -11.72
N PRO A 45 8.73 -14.58 -10.87
CA PRO A 45 8.22 -15.15 -9.63
C PRO A 45 7.76 -14.07 -8.66
N SER A 46 6.66 -14.33 -7.96
CA SER A 46 6.06 -13.38 -7.02
C SER A 46 6.69 -13.41 -5.62
N ALA A 47 7.46 -14.44 -5.29
CA ALA A 47 8.11 -14.62 -4.00
C ALA A 47 9.55 -15.15 -4.13
N PRO A 48 10.42 -14.44 -4.90
CA PRO A 48 11.76 -14.92 -5.24
C PRO A 48 12.66 -15.13 -4.02
N TYR A 49 12.44 -14.46 -2.89
CA TYR A 49 13.28 -14.64 -1.70
C TYR A 49 12.93 -15.93 -0.95
N HIS A 50 11.64 -16.30 -0.87
CA HIS A 50 11.17 -17.46 -0.07
C HIS A 50 11.30 -18.78 -0.80
N HIS A 51 11.30 -18.77 -2.13
CA HIS A 51 11.27 -19.98 -2.94
C HIS A 51 12.48 -20.07 -3.88
N GLU A 52 12.53 -19.25 -4.93
CA GLU A 52 13.46 -19.44 -6.03
C GLU A 52 14.92 -19.21 -5.63
N ALA A 53 15.21 -18.19 -4.82
CA ALA A 53 16.57 -17.87 -4.39
C ALA A 53 17.23 -18.97 -3.54
N LEU A 54 16.43 -19.84 -2.90
CA LEU A 54 16.95 -20.91 -2.04
C LEU A 54 17.41 -22.15 -2.84
N GLU A 55 17.02 -22.24 -4.11
CA GLU A 55 17.33 -23.38 -4.99
C GLU A 55 18.39 -23.03 -6.06
N MET A 56 18.88 -21.80 -6.06
CA MET A 56 19.84 -21.26 -7.02
C MET A 56 21.20 -21.02 -6.37
N ASP A 57 22.26 -20.99 -7.17
CA ASP A 57 23.51 -20.38 -6.71
C ASP A 57 23.32 -18.87 -6.49
N LEU A 58 24.21 -18.28 -5.69
CA LEU A 58 24.08 -16.90 -5.24
C LEU A 58 24.08 -15.90 -6.40
N GLU A 59 24.84 -16.15 -7.47
CA GLU A 59 24.92 -15.27 -8.63
C GLU A 59 23.60 -15.26 -9.40
N ALA A 60 23.08 -16.45 -9.73
CA ALA A 60 21.81 -16.62 -10.42
C ALA A 60 20.63 -16.07 -9.60
N ALA A 61 20.61 -16.33 -8.29
CA ALA A 61 19.60 -15.82 -7.37
C ALA A 61 19.64 -14.29 -7.31
N THR A 62 20.82 -13.70 -7.19
CA THR A 62 21.00 -12.23 -7.18
C THR A 62 20.53 -11.61 -8.50
N ALA A 63 20.85 -12.23 -9.63
CA ALA A 63 20.39 -11.78 -10.94
C ALA A 63 18.86 -11.83 -11.06
N LEU A 64 18.21 -12.89 -10.56
CA LEU A 64 16.76 -13.01 -10.53
C LEU A 64 16.13 -11.91 -9.66
N ILE A 65 16.63 -11.72 -8.44
CA ILE A 65 16.14 -10.71 -7.50
C ILE A 65 16.24 -9.31 -8.10
N ASN A 66 17.34 -8.98 -8.77
CA ASN A 66 17.52 -7.69 -9.43
C ASN A 66 16.51 -7.47 -10.57
N ARG A 67 16.18 -8.52 -11.35
CA ARG A 67 15.12 -8.43 -12.37
C ARG A 67 13.75 -8.21 -11.73
N VAL A 68 13.46 -8.93 -10.64
CA VAL A 68 12.21 -8.78 -9.88
C VAL A 68 12.09 -7.37 -9.30
N ARG A 69 13.10 -6.87 -8.56
CA ARG A 69 13.12 -5.50 -8.02
C ARG A 69 12.84 -4.45 -9.09
N ARG A 70 13.52 -4.55 -10.24
CA ARG A 70 13.30 -3.62 -11.36
C ARG A 70 11.87 -3.67 -11.88
N SER A 71 11.32 -4.87 -12.05
CA SER A 71 9.94 -5.05 -12.48
C SER A 71 8.96 -4.46 -11.47
N VAL A 72 9.20 -4.69 -10.18
CA VAL A 72 8.34 -4.15 -9.11
C VAL A 72 8.38 -2.63 -9.08
N ALA A 73 9.55 -2.02 -9.17
CA ALA A 73 9.69 -0.56 -9.27
C ALA A 73 8.87 0.02 -10.41
N GLN A 74 9.02 -0.53 -11.62
CA GLN A 74 8.33 -0.06 -12.81
C GLN A 74 6.80 -0.15 -12.65
N HIS A 75 6.30 -1.28 -12.16
CA HIS A 75 4.86 -1.49 -12.00
C HIS A 75 4.27 -0.67 -10.86
N ALA A 76 4.99 -0.49 -9.75
CA ALA A 76 4.57 0.38 -8.66
C ALA A 76 4.48 1.84 -9.12
N THR A 77 5.52 2.36 -9.77
CA THR A 77 5.52 3.73 -10.32
C THR A 77 4.40 3.93 -11.33
N ALA A 78 4.22 3.00 -12.28
CA ALA A 78 3.15 3.10 -13.26
C ALA A 78 1.75 3.10 -12.61
N SER A 79 1.55 2.23 -11.61
CA SER A 79 0.28 2.11 -10.89
C SER A 79 -0.07 3.39 -10.13
N ILE A 80 0.88 3.94 -9.37
CA ILE A 80 0.67 5.18 -8.62
C ILE A 80 0.52 6.37 -9.57
N SER A 81 1.35 6.48 -10.62
CA SER A 81 1.25 7.56 -11.63
C SER A 81 -0.11 7.58 -12.30
N THR A 82 -0.65 6.41 -12.67
CA THR A 82 -1.98 6.31 -13.29
C THR A 82 -3.08 6.75 -12.32
N MET A 83 -2.92 6.49 -11.01
CA MET A 83 -3.85 6.97 -9.99
C MET A 83 -3.77 8.49 -9.85
N LEU A 84 -2.55 9.05 -9.81
CA LEU A 84 -2.29 10.48 -9.68
C LEU A 84 -2.78 11.30 -10.87
N ALA A 85 -2.74 10.72 -12.07
CA ALA A 85 -3.31 11.34 -13.27
C ALA A 85 -4.83 11.56 -13.17
N SER A 86 -5.53 10.75 -12.37
CA SER A 86 -6.98 10.87 -12.14
C SER A 86 -7.31 11.67 -10.88
N TYR A 87 -6.49 11.55 -9.84
CA TYR A 87 -6.74 12.18 -8.54
C TYR A 87 -5.45 12.80 -8.03
N CYS A 88 -5.45 14.10 -7.75
CA CYS A 88 -4.30 14.80 -7.17
C CYS A 88 -4.11 14.38 -5.71
N ALA A 89 -3.69 13.14 -5.45
CA ALA A 89 -3.49 12.60 -4.11
C ALA A 89 -2.19 13.10 -3.50
N GLN A 90 -2.26 13.61 -2.27
CA GLN A 90 -1.10 14.15 -1.55
C GLN A 90 -0.42 13.09 -0.69
N THR A 91 -1.18 12.10 -0.20
CA THR A 91 -0.67 11.12 0.77
C THR A 91 -0.94 9.70 0.32
N LEU A 92 0.08 8.83 0.45
CA LEU A 92 -0.05 7.39 0.36
C LEU A 92 0.12 6.80 1.75
N ILE A 93 -0.88 6.04 2.22
CA ILE A 93 -0.81 5.32 3.49
C ILE A 93 -0.87 3.80 3.27
N LEU A 94 0.06 3.08 3.87
CA LEU A 94 0.20 1.63 3.77
C LEU A 94 0.71 1.02 5.08
N PRO A 95 0.66 -0.31 5.28
CA PRO A 95 1.21 -0.92 6.49
C PRO A 95 2.70 -0.60 6.71
N ALA A 96 3.18 -0.70 7.94
CA ALA A 96 4.61 -0.77 8.21
C ALA A 96 5.15 -2.17 7.87
N SER A 97 6.36 -2.21 7.30
CA SER A 97 7.12 -3.45 7.16
C SER A 97 7.60 -3.95 8.53
N PRO A 98 7.85 -5.26 8.69
CA PRO A 98 8.31 -5.82 9.97
C PRO A 98 9.74 -5.41 10.35
N TYR A 99 10.52 -4.96 9.38
CA TYR A 99 11.86 -4.39 9.56
C TYR A 99 11.90 -2.98 8.96
N GLU A 100 12.89 -2.19 9.36
CA GLU A 100 13.06 -0.79 8.95
C GLU A 100 13.24 -0.65 7.43
N SER A 101 14.06 -1.52 6.84
CA SER A 101 14.31 -1.59 5.41
C SER A 101 14.47 -3.04 4.94
N LEU A 102 14.24 -3.27 3.65
CA LEU A 102 14.65 -4.50 2.98
C LEU A 102 16.12 -4.36 2.59
N PRO A 103 17.04 -5.22 3.06
CA PRO A 103 18.44 -5.11 2.67
C PRO A 103 18.66 -5.25 1.17
N ASP A 104 19.70 -4.58 0.66
CA ASP A 104 20.01 -4.58 -0.77
C ASP A 104 20.70 -5.85 -1.25
N SER A 105 21.55 -6.43 -0.41
CA SER A 105 22.25 -7.69 -0.73
C SER A 105 21.37 -8.90 -0.46
N LEU A 106 21.45 -9.90 -1.35
CA LEU A 106 20.74 -11.16 -1.15
C LEU A 106 21.34 -11.94 0.02
N GLU A 107 22.66 -11.88 0.18
CA GLU A 107 23.41 -12.52 1.24
C GLU A 107 22.92 -12.09 2.62
N GLU A 108 22.69 -10.80 2.83
CA GLU A 108 22.14 -10.29 4.08
C GLU A 108 20.71 -10.78 4.32
N VAL A 109 19.88 -10.80 3.28
CA VAL A 109 18.51 -11.34 3.37
C VAL A 109 18.50 -12.83 3.73
N LEU A 110 19.42 -13.61 3.14
CA LEU A 110 19.56 -15.05 3.37
C LEU A 110 20.27 -15.39 4.69
N SER A 111 21.00 -14.45 5.28
CA SER A 111 21.66 -14.63 6.58
C SER A 111 20.67 -14.83 7.74
N SER A 112 19.40 -14.46 7.55
CA SER A 112 18.35 -14.56 8.55
C SER A 112 17.08 -15.17 7.98
N ARG A 113 16.70 -16.35 8.47
CA ARG A 113 15.46 -17.04 8.05
C ARG A 113 14.21 -16.17 8.25
N THR A 114 14.15 -15.37 9.31
CA THR A 114 13.01 -14.50 9.59
C THR A 114 12.94 -13.33 8.61
N LEU A 115 14.10 -12.77 8.24
CA LEU A 115 14.20 -11.73 7.22
C LEU A 115 13.87 -12.30 5.84
N THR A 116 14.40 -13.48 5.49
CA THR A 116 14.06 -14.20 4.26
C THR A 116 12.54 -14.28 4.18
N LEU A 117 11.86 -14.89 5.16
CA LEU A 117 10.39 -15.05 5.24
C LEU A 117 9.58 -13.74 5.24
N ALA A 118 10.21 -12.59 5.44
CA ALA A 118 9.55 -11.29 5.34
C ALA A 118 9.83 -10.56 4.02
N ALA A 119 10.95 -10.87 3.36
CA ALA A 119 11.53 -10.09 2.28
C ALA A 119 10.58 -9.86 1.10
N ASP A 120 9.89 -10.90 0.63
CA ASP A 120 8.94 -10.80 -0.48
C ASP A 120 7.76 -9.86 -0.16
N GLY A 121 7.21 -9.95 1.06
CA GLY A 121 6.16 -9.04 1.50
C GLY A 121 6.66 -7.62 1.79
N MET A 122 7.95 -7.43 2.08
CA MET A 122 8.57 -6.11 2.22
C MET A 122 8.79 -5.49 0.85
N LEU A 123 9.30 -6.26 -0.11
CA LEU A 123 9.61 -5.82 -1.47
C LEU A 123 8.46 -5.01 -2.08
N TYR A 124 7.25 -5.57 -2.17
CA TYR A 124 6.13 -4.87 -2.80
C TYR A 124 5.72 -3.60 -2.03
N ARG A 125 5.83 -3.63 -0.71
CA ARG A 125 5.42 -2.53 0.15
C ARG A 125 6.40 -1.37 0.11
N GLU A 126 7.69 -1.65 0.18
CA GLU A 126 8.74 -0.64 0.10
C GLU A 126 8.76 0.01 -1.27
N PHE A 127 8.67 -0.76 -2.35
CA PHE A 127 8.63 -0.18 -3.70
C PHE A 127 7.35 0.62 -4.00
N LEU A 128 6.21 0.30 -3.37
CA LEU A 128 5.02 1.18 -3.41
C LEU A 128 5.26 2.51 -2.70
N ALA A 129 5.88 2.47 -1.53
CA ALA A 129 6.23 3.68 -0.77
C ALA A 129 7.25 4.54 -1.52
N GLU A 130 8.31 3.93 -2.05
CA GLU A 130 9.33 4.60 -2.86
C GLU A 130 8.73 5.23 -4.12
N ALA A 131 7.84 4.50 -4.83
CA ALA A 131 7.14 5.03 -5.99
C ALA A 131 6.28 6.26 -5.64
N GLY A 132 5.52 6.20 -4.53
CA GLY A 132 4.74 7.35 -4.06
C GLY A 132 5.62 8.55 -3.70
N ALA A 133 6.71 8.31 -2.96
CA ALA A 133 7.65 9.36 -2.56
C ALA A 133 8.32 10.02 -3.77
N ALA A 134 8.77 9.23 -4.75
CA ALA A 134 9.36 9.71 -5.99
C ALA A 134 8.38 10.55 -6.83
N LEU A 135 7.07 10.32 -6.67
CA LEU A 135 6.00 11.08 -7.30
C LEU A 135 5.51 12.28 -6.45
N GLY A 136 6.21 12.58 -5.36
CA GLY A 136 5.96 13.76 -4.51
C GLY A 136 4.87 13.57 -3.46
N MET A 137 4.43 12.33 -3.20
CA MET A 137 3.45 12.05 -2.15
C MET A 137 4.11 11.99 -0.76
N GLU A 138 3.39 12.43 0.27
CA GLU A 138 3.71 12.10 1.66
C GLU A 138 3.46 10.60 1.90
N ILE A 139 4.47 9.89 2.42
CA ILE A 139 4.32 8.47 2.78
C ILE A 139 4.01 8.34 4.27
N ARG A 140 2.87 7.74 4.58
CA ARG A 140 2.48 7.39 5.94
C ARG A 140 2.41 5.90 6.13
N ARG A 141 2.77 5.43 7.33
CA ARG A 141 2.68 4.02 7.68
C ARG A 141 1.89 3.82 8.96
N TYR A 142 1.07 2.78 8.98
CA TYR A 142 0.41 2.33 10.20
C TYR A 142 1.02 1.02 10.71
N PRO A 143 1.11 0.80 12.04
CA PRO A 143 1.70 -0.41 12.57
C PRO A 143 0.97 -1.66 12.10
N ARG A 144 1.71 -2.69 11.65
CA ARG A 144 1.15 -3.91 11.04
C ARG A 144 0.13 -4.65 11.91
N ARG A 145 0.26 -4.57 13.23
CA ARG A 145 -0.63 -5.23 14.22
C ARG A 145 -1.78 -4.33 14.69
N THR A 146 -1.95 -3.16 14.07
CA THR A 146 -3.03 -2.22 14.40
C THR A 146 -4.15 -2.31 13.38
N ASP A 147 -5.40 -2.32 13.86
CA ASP A 147 -6.58 -2.19 13.02
C ASP A 147 -6.72 -0.73 12.53
N PRO A 148 -6.61 -0.46 11.22
CA PRO A 148 -6.74 0.89 10.67
C PRO A 148 -8.14 1.48 10.90
N THR A 149 -9.17 0.67 11.14
CA THR A 149 -10.52 1.15 11.48
C THR A 149 -10.52 1.88 12.82
N ARG A 150 -9.75 1.38 13.79
CA ARG A 150 -9.59 2.03 15.10
C ARG A 150 -8.79 3.33 14.97
N LEU A 151 -7.75 3.34 14.14
CA LEU A 151 -6.98 4.56 13.86
C LEU A 151 -7.84 5.63 13.19
N ALA A 152 -8.72 5.25 12.26
CA ALA A 152 -9.68 6.16 11.66
C ALA A 152 -10.66 6.72 12.69
N ALA A 153 -11.22 5.88 13.56
CA ALA A 153 -12.14 6.31 14.61
C ALA A 153 -11.48 7.32 15.54
N GLU A 154 -10.25 7.03 15.99
CA GLU A 154 -9.44 7.91 16.81
C GLU A 154 -9.08 9.21 16.10
N ALA A 155 -8.74 9.19 14.81
CA ALA A 155 -8.41 10.39 14.05
C ALA A 155 -9.64 11.28 13.83
N MET A 156 -10.80 10.68 13.57
CA MET A 156 -12.04 11.39 13.27
C MET A 156 -12.82 11.84 14.51
N GLY A 157 -12.65 11.19 15.66
CA GLY A 157 -13.41 11.52 16.89
C GLY A 157 -14.80 10.94 16.92
N VAL A 158 -14.92 9.75 16.33
CA VAL A 158 -16.16 8.99 16.25
C VAL A 158 -15.88 7.57 16.74
N ASP A 159 -16.95 6.81 16.99
CA ASP A 159 -16.80 5.39 17.29
C ASP A 159 -16.44 4.56 16.04
N VAL A 160 -16.01 3.32 16.27
CA VAL A 160 -15.67 2.36 15.21
C VAL A 160 -16.89 1.99 14.36
N ALA A 161 -18.10 2.03 14.90
CA ALA A 161 -19.33 1.73 14.16
C ALA A 161 -19.63 2.78 13.09
N ARG A 162 -19.32 4.05 13.36
CA ARG A 162 -19.43 5.16 12.40
C ARG A 162 -18.43 5.01 11.27
N VAL A 163 -17.18 4.64 11.56
CA VAL A 163 -16.17 4.34 10.53
C VAL A 163 -16.61 3.16 9.66
N ASN A 164 -17.07 2.07 10.27
CA ASN A 164 -17.59 0.91 9.54
C ASN A 164 -18.78 1.28 8.65
N SER A 165 -19.65 2.19 9.11
CA SER A 165 -20.77 2.70 8.31
C SER A 165 -20.31 3.48 7.08
N LEU A 166 -19.25 4.29 7.20
CA LEU A 166 -18.62 4.99 6.08
C LEU A 166 -17.99 4.01 5.09
N ILE A 167 -17.21 3.05 5.57
CA ILE A 167 -16.58 2.00 4.73
C ILE A 167 -17.64 1.17 4.00
N ALA A 168 -18.76 0.87 4.66
CA ALA A 168 -19.89 0.18 4.02
C ALA A 168 -20.57 1.04 2.95
N ARG A 169 -20.68 2.36 3.17
CA ARG A 169 -21.17 3.30 2.15
C ARG A 169 -20.25 3.32 0.93
N PHE A 170 -18.95 3.48 1.13
CA PHE A 170 -17.96 3.44 0.04
C PHE A 170 -18.02 2.13 -0.74
N GLY A 171 -18.25 1.00 -0.07
CA GLY A 171 -18.46 -0.28 -0.74
C GLY A 171 -19.70 -0.35 -1.63
N ARG A 172 -20.78 0.39 -1.30
CA ARG A 172 -21.95 0.52 -2.17
C ARG A 172 -21.67 1.40 -3.38
N GLU A 173 -20.95 2.50 -3.18
CA GLU A 173 -20.53 3.42 -4.24
C GLU A 173 -19.55 2.76 -5.23
N ALA A 174 -18.59 1.99 -4.72
CA ALA A 174 -17.55 1.32 -5.50
C ALA A 174 -18.02 0.04 -6.23
N GLY A 175 -19.22 -0.46 -5.93
CA GLY A 175 -19.73 -1.73 -6.40
C GLY A 175 -18.88 -2.95 -6.01
N THR A 176 -19.20 -4.10 -6.60
CA THR A 176 -18.43 -5.33 -6.38
C THR A 176 -17.17 -5.36 -7.26
N PRO A 177 -16.04 -5.92 -6.77
CA PRO A 177 -15.80 -6.46 -5.43
C PRO A 177 -15.44 -5.40 -4.36
N TRP A 178 -15.92 -5.55 -3.12
CA TRP A 178 -15.51 -4.77 -1.94
C TRP A 178 -14.94 -5.67 -0.82
N ARG A 179 -13.68 -6.10 -1.02
CA ARG A 179 -13.00 -7.11 -0.20
C ARG A 179 -12.42 -6.51 1.08
N LYS A 180 -11.93 -7.40 1.96
CA LYS A 180 -11.23 -7.03 3.20
C LYS A 180 -10.13 -5.98 2.97
N ASP A 181 -9.34 -6.17 1.92
CA ASP A 181 -8.21 -5.30 1.58
C ASP A 181 -8.65 -3.90 1.19
N HIS A 182 -9.72 -3.77 0.39
CA HIS A 182 -10.33 -2.46 0.12
C HIS A 182 -10.80 -1.77 1.40
N LYS A 183 -11.42 -2.51 2.33
CA LYS A 183 -11.90 -1.95 3.61
C LYS A 183 -10.74 -1.45 4.46
N LEU A 184 -9.64 -2.21 4.51
CA LEU A 184 -8.42 -1.84 5.24
C LEU A 184 -7.75 -0.61 4.61
N GLY A 185 -7.64 -0.55 3.28
CA GLY A 185 -7.14 0.62 2.56
C GLY A 185 -8.00 1.87 2.81
N ALA A 186 -9.32 1.73 2.71
CA ALA A 186 -10.26 2.82 3.01
C ALA A 186 -10.13 3.30 4.47
N ALA A 187 -10.04 2.39 5.43
CA ALA A 187 -9.84 2.74 6.84
C ALA A 187 -8.51 3.46 7.06
N ALA A 188 -7.42 3.01 6.42
CA ALA A 188 -6.13 3.67 6.52
C ALA A 188 -6.21 5.11 5.96
N ALA A 189 -6.81 5.29 4.78
CA ALA A 189 -7.01 6.62 4.20
C ALA A 189 -7.86 7.54 5.10
N LEU A 190 -8.93 7.02 5.71
CA LEU A 190 -9.74 7.77 6.68
C LEU A 190 -8.93 8.22 7.91
N SER A 191 -7.95 7.43 8.37
CA SER A 191 -7.10 7.80 9.50
C SER A 191 -6.19 9.00 9.22
N VAL A 192 -5.92 9.27 7.94
CA VAL A 192 -5.19 10.47 7.50
C VAL A 192 -6.17 11.64 7.40
N LEU A 193 -7.25 11.48 6.63
CA LEU A 193 -8.25 12.54 6.41
C LEU A 193 -8.92 13.01 7.70
N GLY A 194 -9.16 12.11 8.66
CA GLY A 194 -9.80 12.42 9.94
C GLY A 194 -9.08 13.51 10.73
N ARG A 195 -7.76 13.65 10.56
CA ARG A 195 -6.98 14.71 11.20
C ARG A 195 -7.29 16.10 10.64
N SER A 196 -7.69 16.17 9.37
CA SER A 196 -8.08 17.41 8.70
C SER A 196 -9.55 17.76 8.98
N ILE A 197 -10.42 16.77 9.20
CA ILE A 197 -11.82 16.99 9.62
C ILE A 197 -11.91 17.66 11.00
N ARG A 198 -10.94 17.40 11.87
CA ARG A 198 -10.89 17.96 13.23
C ARG A 198 -10.25 19.36 13.32
N ARG A 199 -9.66 19.88 12.25
CA ARG A 199 -9.06 21.22 12.21
C ARG A 199 -10.13 22.25 11.88
#